data_AF-A0A509AJW4-F1
#
_entry.id   AF-A0A509AJW4-F1
#
_cell.length_a   1.000
_cell.length_b   1.000
_cell.length_c   1.000
_cell.angle_alpha   90.00
_cell.angle_beta   90.00
_cell.angle_gamma   90.00
#
_symmetry.space_group_name_H-M   'P 1'
#
loop_
_entity.id
_entity.type
_entity.pdbx_description
1 polymer ?
#
loop_
_entity_poly.entity_id
_entity_poly.type
_entity_poly.pdbx_seq_one_letter_code
_entity_poly.pdbx_strand_id
1 'polypeptide(L)'
;MKKKYAASYISCSLFLAYFFLIDLISSASFDPTSTEKLFDDDEAKACDNKILQFQNPLSENNPLRDENYLRGSNSTKRETPCFEEPNFTIDDIIDTDIWLDQLYIKWNSLIRSSREQIETEEQIKKNEWHKKLTELEEEWEKFYSYISTKKDVWLKKKNDEWNTWIKKMESKWIAYKGHIDNELYDSIERCSPEDNISIVNQLKSNVEQNMIEDLKKWIDKSDHNLYKWIICDWNKWKSNFMLDWSKQQWKLKEDSYWKKFTKPKTRTDPFFFLIKEKYDKWAERNKMEQDQWTDITSKLESKYLTAKHADWEEWKINKREWYGKWISYYIENFVNMRAVCR
;
A
#
# COMPACT_ATOMS: atom_id res chain seq x y z
N MET A 1 34.74 -2.62 1.27
CA MET A 1 33.42 -2.02 0.98
C MET A 1 32.44 -3.05 0.40
N LYS A 2 31.97 -4.05 1.16
CA LYS A 2 30.98 -5.05 0.68
C LYS A 2 30.06 -5.56 1.81
N LYS A 3 29.38 -4.67 2.56
CA LYS A 3 28.42 -5.09 3.61
C LYS A 3 27.07 -4.36 3.61
N LYS A 4 26.74 -3.52 2.62
CA LYS A 4 25.47 -2.75 2.62
C LYS A 4 24.35 -3.29 1.72
N TYR A 5 24.53 -4.40 1.01
CA TYR A 5 23.52 -4.94 0.09
C TYR A 5 22.77 -6.19 0.59
N ALA A 6 23.14 -6.76 1.75
CA ALA A 6 22.51 -7.97 2.27
C ALA A 6 21.19 -7.71 3.03
N ALA A 7 21.01 -6.53 3.62
CA ALA A 7 19.83 -6.24 4.46
C ALA A 7 18.54 -5.96 3.65
N SER A 8 18.66 -5.46 2.41
CA SER A 8 17.51 -5.14 1.55
C SER A 8 16.93 -6.38 0.85
N TYR A 9 17.75 -7.40 0.58
CA TYR A 9 17.29 -8.64 -0.04
C TYR A 9 16.50 -9.53 0.93
N ILE A 10 16.80 -9.46 2.23
CA ILE A 10 16.13 -10.25 3.27
C ILE A 10 14.71 -9.70 3.54
N SER A 11 14.49 -8.38 3.46
CA SER A 11 13.16 -7.79 3.68
C SER A 11 12.20 -8.04 2.51
N CYS A 12 12.66 -7.98 1.25
CA CYS A 12 11.83 -8.34 0.09
C CYS A 12 11.48 -9.83 0.04
N SER A 13 12.39 -10.71 0.47
CA SER A 13 12.16 -12.16 0.46
C SER A 13 11.13 -12.60 1.51
N LEU A 14 11.10 -11.93 2.68
CA LEU A 14 10.08 -12.18 3.70
C LEU A 14 8.70 -11.62 3.32
N PHE A 15 8.67 -10.51 2.58
CA PHE A 15 7.41 -9.91 2.11
C PHE A 15 6.75 -10.76 0.99
N LEU A 16 7.55 -11.35 0.10
CA LEU A 16 7.06 -12.28 -0.91
C LEU A 16 6.65 -13.63 -0.32
N ALA A 17 7.40 -14.17 0.66
CA ALA A 17 7.02 -15.39 1.35
C ALA A 17 5.70 -15.27 2.14
N TYR A 18 5.41 -14.08 2.69
CA TYR A 18 4.12 -13.78 3.33
C TYR A 18 2.97 -13.73 2.32
N PHE A 19 3.19 -13.19 1.13
CA PHE A 19 2.21 -13.17 0.04
C PHE A 19 1.87 -14.58 -0.47
N PHE A 20 2.88 -15.43 -0.68
CA PHE A 20 2.64 -16.82 -1.11
C PHE A 20 1.96 -17.70 -0.04
N LEU A 21 2.15 -17.41 1.25
CA LEU A 21 1.45 -18.09 2.35
C LEU A 21 -0.04 -17.73 2.42
N ILE A 22 -0.43 -16.52 2.02
CA ILE A 22 -1.83 -16.08 1.98
C ILE A 22 -2.60 -16.73 0.80
N ASP A 23 -1.95 -16.90 -0.35
CA ASP A 23 -2.54 -17.57 -1.52
C ASP A 23 -2.64 -19.11 -1.34
N LEU A 24 -1.70 -19.71 -0.61
CA LEU A 24 -1.75 -21.15 -0.30
C LEU A 24 -2.87 -21.50 0.70
N ILE A 25 -3.24 -20.57 1.58
CA ILE A 25 -4.36 -20.75 2.53
C ILE A 25 -5.71 -20.44 1.85
N SER A 26 -5.73 -19.57 0.83
CA SER A 26 -6.94 -19.24 0.06
C SER A 26 -7.37 -20.30 -0.95
N SER A 27 -6.51 -21.29 -1.26
CA SER A 27 -6.82 -22.37 -2.21
C SER A 27 -7.33 -23.66 -1.55
N ALA A 28 -7.38 -23.73 -0.22
CA ALA A 28 -8.01 -24.83 0.51
C ALA A 28 -9.52 -24.57 0.69
N SER A 29 -10.26 -24.82 -0.39
CA SER A 29 -11.72 -24.81 -0.45
C SER A 29 -12.34 -25.84 0.50
N PHE A 30 -13.25 -25.39 1.37
CA PHE A 30 -14.31 -26.23 1.91
C PHE A 30 -15.62 -25.43 1.94
N ASP A 31 -16.61 -25.90 1.17
CA ASP A 31 -17.96 -25.34 1.08
C ASP A 31 -18.68 -25.42 2.44
N PRO A 32 -19.40 -24.36 2.84
CA PRO A 32 -20.73 -24.60 3.36
C PRO A 32 -21.79 -23.68 2.73
N THR A 33 -22.82 -24.34 2.24
CA THR A 33 -24.18 -23.91 1.93
C THR A 33 -24.65 -22.58 2.54
N SER A 34 -24.92 -21.64 1.63
CA SER A 34 -26.12 -20.79 1.53
C SER A 34 -26.82 -20.36 2.83
N THR A 35 -26.35 -19.28 3.46
CA THR A 35 -27.15 -18.12 3.96
C THR A 35 -26.28 -17.21 4.85
N GLU A 36 -25.18 -16.70 4.30
CA GLU A 36 -24.34 -15.70 4.99
C GLU A 36 -23.94 -14.56 4.04
N LYS A 37 -24.90 -14.08 3.25
CA LYS A 37 -24.79 -12.79 2.54
C LYS A 37 -25.67 -11.79 3.27
N LEU A 38 -25.13 -11.09 4.26
CA LEU A 38 -25.65 -9.78 4.64
C LEU A 38 -24.62 -9.04 5.52
N PHE A 39 -24.05 -7.97 4.95
CA PHE A 39 -23.52 -6.77 5.60
C PHE A 39 -22.04 -6.57 5.99
N ASP A 40 -21.13 -7.53 5.81
CA ASP A 40 -19.68 -7.26 5.95
C ASP A 40 -18.93 -7.26 4.60
N ASP A 41 -19.55 -7.79 3.55
CA ASP A 41 -18.95 -7.95 2.22
C ASP A 41 -18.87 -6.64 1.43
N ASP A 42 -19.79 -5.68 1.63
CA ASP A 42 -19.91 -4.53 0.73
C ASP A 42 -18.84 -3.44 0.98
N GLU A 43 -18.43 -3.23 2.23
CA GLU A 43 -17.38 -2.24 2.55
C GLU A 43 -15.96 -2.79 2.34
N ALA A 44 -15.74 -4.09 2.59
CA ALA A 44 -14.46 -4.74 2.33
C ALA A 44 -14.20 -4.96 0.81
N LYS A 45 -15.24 -5.30 0.02
CA LYS A 45 -15.13 -5.41 -1.45
C LYS A 45 -14.93 -4.07 -2.15
N ALA A 46 -15.39 -2.96 -1.55
CA ALA A 46 -15.16 -1.63 -2.11
C ALA A 46 -13.66 -1.25 -2.13
N CYS A 47 -12.86 -1.82 -1.23
CA CYS A 47 -11.41 -1.62 -1.22
C CYS A 47 -10.71 -2.44 -2.32
N ASP A 48 -11.12 -3.69 -2.53
CA ASP A 48 -10.50 -4.60 -3.51
C ASP A 48 -10.73 -4.12 -4.96
N ASN A 49 -11.89 -3.55 -5.27
CA ASN A 49 -12.23 -3.06 -6.62
C ASN A 49 -11.54 -1.74 -7.01
N LYS A 50 -11.01 -0.95 -6.05
CA LYS A 50 -10.36 0.34 -6.35
C LYS A 50 -8.85 0.26 -6.46
N ILE A 51 -8.22 -0.75 -5.85
CA ILE A 51 -6.77 -0.97 -5.96
C ILE A 51 -6.38 -1.41 -7.39
N LEU A 52 -7.26 -2.12 -8.09
CA LEU A 52 -7.04 -2.61 -9.46
C LEU A 52 -7.12 -1.53 -10.55
N GLN A 53 -7.74 -0.37 -10.31
CA GLN A 53 -7.84 0.70 -11.30
C GLN A 53 -6.61 1.62 -11.38
N PHE A 54 -5.68 1.53 -10.42
CA PHE A 54 -4.51 2.44 -10.37
C PHE A 54 -3.24 1.89 -11.04
N GLN A 55 -3.30 0.71 -11.69
CA GLN A 55 -2.15 0.09 -12.35
C GLN A 55 -2.12 0.15 -13.89
N ASN A 56 -3.04 0.86 -14.57
CA ASN A 56 -2.84 1.19 -15.99
C ASN A 56 -3.59 2.46 -16.39
N PRO A 57 -2.96 3.29 -17.23
CA PRO A 57 -3.58 3.52 -18.52
C PRO A 57 -2.62 3.35 -19.71
N LEU A 58 -3.11 2.53 -20.64
CA LEU A 58 -3.14 2.76 -22.08
C LEU A 58 -1.84 2.49 -22.88
N SER A 59 -1.74 1.23 -23.32
CA SER A 59 -1.27 0.91 -24.66
C SER A 59 -2.31 1.37 -25.69
N GLU A 60 -1.88 1.89 -26.84
CA GLU A 60 -2.39 1.47 -28.15
C GLU A 60 -1.65 2.14 -29.33
N ASN A 61 -1.31 1.26 -30.30
CA ASN A 61 -1.33 1.46 -31.76
C ASN A 61 -0.19 2.19 -32.49
N ASN A 62 0.67 1.37 -33.15
CA ASN A 62 1.33 1.64 -34.43
C ASN A 62 0.28 1.79 -35.56
N PRO A 63 0.58 2.43 -36.73
CA PRO A 63 1.20 1.68 -37.84
C PRO A 63 2.14 2.46 -38.79
N LEU A 64 3.14 1.72 -39.29
CA LEU A 64 3.62 1.55 -40.68
C LEU A 64 3.72 2.75 -41.67
N ARG A 65 4.87 2.78 -42.35
CA ARG A 65 5.08 2.52 -43.81
C ARG A 65 5.78 3.63 -44.62
N ASP A 66 6.78 3.16 -45.40
CA ASP A 66 7.27 3.58 -46.73
C ASP A 66 7.76 5.03 -46.92
N GLU A 67 8.87 5.34 -47.62
CA GLU A 67 9.32 4.82 -48.92
C GLU A 67 10.85 4.79 -49.10
N ASN A 68 11.26 3.86 -49.97
CA ASN A 68 12.53 3.79 -50.69
C ASN A 68 12.71 4.99 -51.66
N TYR A 69 13.94 5.34 -52.02
CA TYR A 69 14.38 5.31 -53.43
C TYR A 69 15.92 5.21 -53.55
N LEU A 70 16.31 4.27 -54.41
CA LEU A 70 17.65 4.00 -54.95
C LEU A 70 18.14 5.11 -55.90
N ARG A 71 19.45 5.03 -56.22
CA ARG A 71 20.19 5.59 -57.38
C ARG A 71 21.12 6.73 -56.97
N GLY A 72 22.39 6.78 -57.35
CA GLY A 72 23.24 5.94 -58.20
C GLY A 72 24.62 6.61 -58.24
N SER A 73 25.65 5.80 -58.38
CA SER A 73 27.04 6.22 -58.54
C SER A 73 27.19 7.22 -59.69
N ASN A 74 27.93 8.31 -59.49
CA ASN A 74 28.76 8.92 -60.53
C ASN A 74 29.89 9.77 -59.94
N SER A 75 31.10 9.37 -60.33
CA SER A 75 32.36 10.09 -60.17
C SER A 75 32.35 11.35 -61.03
N THR A 76 32.56 12.52 -60.42
CA THR A 76 33.07 13.69 -61.15
C THR A 76 33.89 14.58 -60.20
N LYS A 77 35.19 14.67 -60.51
CA LYS A 77 36.18 15.74 -60.22
C LYS A 77 35.85 16.72 -59.09
N ARG A 78 36.64 16.65 -58.00
CA ARG A 78 36.90 17.79 -57.11
C ARG A 78 37.69 18.82 -57.91
N GLU A 79 37.06 19.92 -58.27
CA GLU A 79 37.75 21.20 -58.43
C GLU A 79 37.75 21.88 -57.06
N THR A 80 38.95 22.02 -56.50
CA THR A 80 39.19 22.81 -55.30
C THR A 80 38.97 24.27 -55.66
N PRO A 81 37.99 24.99 -55.06
CA PRO A 81 37.98 26.43 -55.13
C PRO A 81 39.18 26.90 -54.31
N CYS A 82 40.16 27.54 -54.95
CA CYS A 82 41.13 28.35 -54.23
C CYS A 82 40.34 29.44 -53.50
N PHE A 83 40.14 29.25 -52.19
CA PHE A 83 39.80 30.35 -51.31
C PHE A 83 41.05 31.22 -51.23
N GLU A 84 41.01 32.40 -51.86
CA GLU A 84 41.93 33.48 -51.52
C GLU A 84 41.72 33.80 -50.04
N GLU A 85 42.77 33.60 -49.24
CA GLU A 85 42.76 34.00 -47.83
C GLU A 85 42.58 35.52 -47.77
N PRO A 86 41.52 36.03 -47.11
CA PRO A 86 41.42 37.45 -46.86
C PRO A 86 42.59 37.85 -45.96
N ASN A 87 43.43 38.78 -46.44
CA ASN A 87 44.45 39.41 -45.61
C ASN A 87 43.76 40.27 -44.55
N PHE A 88 43.47 39.69 -43.39
CA PHE A 88 42.98 40.42 -42.21
C PHE A 88 44.09 41.32 -41.69
N THR A 89 43.79 42.60 -41.50
CA THR A 89 44.75 43.56 -40.93
C THR A 89 44.86 43.38 -39.42
N ILE A 90 45.96 43.83 -38.80
CA ILE A 90 46.18 43.73 -37.34
C ILE A 90 45.05 44.44 -36.57
N ASP A 91 44.49 45.52 -37.11
CA ASP A 91 43.36 46.23 -36.52
C ASP A 91 42.05 45.41 -36.58
N ASP A 92 41.84 44.61 -37.64
CA ASP A 92 40.69 43.68 -37.74
C ASP A 92 40.79 42.54 -36.71
N ILE A 93 42.01 42.10 -36.37
CA ILE A 93 42.26 41.07 -35.36
C ILE A 93 41.97 41.61 -33.96
N ILE A 94 42.39 42.85 -33.66
CA ILE A 94 42.15 43.51 -32.37
C ILE A 94 40.64 43.75 -32.16
N ASP A 95 39.90 44.16 -33.20
CA ASP A 95 38.44 44.36 -33.13
C ASP A 95 37.68 43.03 -32.93
N THR A 96 38.16 41.95 -33.54
CA THR A 96 37.58 40.61 -33.38
C THR A 96 37.74 40.07 -31.96
N ASP A 97 38.92 40.24 -31.34
CA ASP A 97 39.18 39.81 -29.96
C ASP A 97 38.33 40.60 -28.94
N ILE A 98 38.20 41.92 -29.14
CA ILE A 98 37.32 42.76 -28.30
C ILE A 98 35.86 42.31 -28.40
N TRP A 99 35.41 41.97 -29.61
CA TRP A 99 34.05 41.48 -29.83
C TRP A 99 33.81 40.11 -29.16
N LEU A 100 34.77 39.19 -29.27
CA LEU A 100 34.72 37.89 -28.60
C LEU A 100 34.66 38.02 -27.07
N ASP A 101 35.44 38.93 -26.49
CA ASP A 101 35.42 39.21 -25.05
C ASP A 101 34.06 39.77 -24.61
N GLN A 102 33.49 40.71 -25.35
CA GLN A 102 32.14 41.24 -25.07
C GLN A 102 31.07 40.16 -25.14
N LEU A 103 31.18 39.25 -26.11
CA LEU A 103 30.23 38.16 -26.32
C LEU A 103 30.35 37.12 -25.20
N TYR A 104 31.57 36.80 -24.77
CA TYR A 104 31.85 35.93 -23.63
C TYR A 104 31.30 36.52 -22.32
N ILE A 105 31.48 37.82 -22.07
CA ILE A 105 30.92 38.51 -20.89
C ILE A 105 29.39 38.46 -20.91
N LYS A 106 28.76 38.78 -22.04
CA LYS A 106 27.30 38.72 -22.20
C LYS A 106 26.76 37.31 -21.99
N TRP A 107 27.43 36.31 -22.58
CA TRP A 107 27.09 34.90 -22.41
C TRP A 107 27.15 34.49 -20.95
N ASN A 108 28.25 34.75 -20.25
CA ASN A 108 28.39 34.38 -18.84
C ASN A 108 27.38 35.10 -17.93
N SER A 109 27.07 36.37 -18.24
CA SER A 109 26.04 37.12 -17.53
C SER A 109 24.66 36.46 -17.69
N LEU A 110 24.32 36.04 -18.91
CA LEU A 110 23.07 35.32 -19.20
C LEU A 110 23.01 33.97 -18.46
N ILE A 111 24.10 33.20 -18.46
CA ILE A 111 24.16 31.91 -17.76
C ILE A 111 24.00 32.09 -16.25
N ARG A 112 24.68 33.08 -15.66
CA ARG A 112 24.55 33.39 -14.23
C ARG A 112 23.12 33.78 -13.87
N SER A 113 22.53 34.72 -14.61
CA SER A 113 21.14 35.15 -14.39
C SER A 113 20.16 33.98 -14.51
N SER A 114 20.35 33.11 -15.51
CA SER A 114 19.53 31.91 -15.69
C SER A 114 19.62 30.95 -14.49
N ARG A 115 20.82 30.78 -13.90
CA ARG A 115 21.02 29.94 -12.71
C ARG A 115 20.40 30.53 -11.45
N GLU A 116 20.53 31.84 -11.26
CA GLU A 116 19.89 32.56 -10.16
C GLU A 116 18.37 32.41 -10.23
N GLN A 117 17.79 32.49 -11.43
CA GLN A 117 16.37 32.23 -11.65
C GLN A 117 15.99 30.79 -11.29
N ILE A 118 16.75 29.79 -11.74
CA ILE A 118 16.52 28.38 -11.41
C ILE A 118 16.50 28.17 -9.88
N GLU A 119 17.50 28.69 -9.18
CA GLU A 119 17.58 28.49 -7.72
C GLU A 119 16.45 29.20 -6.99
N THR A 120 16.07 30.41 -7.44
CA THR A 120 14.95 31.16 -6.86
C THR A 120 13.63 30.41 -7.06
N GLU A 121 13.38 29.88 -8.26
CA GLU A 121 12.20 29.05 -8.56
C GLU A 121 12.17 27.78 -7.69
N GLU A 122 13.30 27.09 -7.54
CA GLU A 122 13.36 25.89 -6.69
C GLU A 122 13.17 26.20 -5.21
N GLN A 123 13.64 27.35 -4.72
CA GLN A 123 13.41 27.77 -3.34
C GLN A 123 11.92 28.04 -3.08
N ILE A 124 11.21 28.67 -4.02
CA ILE A 124 9.76 28.89 -3.90
C ILE A 124 9.03 27.54 -3.83
N LYS A 125 9.35 26.60 -4.73
CA LYS A 125 8.73 25.26 -4.76
C LYS A 125 8.99 24.48 -3.48
N LYS A 126 10.22 24.54 -2.93
CA LYS A 126 10.56 23.95 -1.64
C LYS A 126 9.74 24.56 -0.49
N ASN A 127 9.56 25.88 -0.49
CA ASN A 127 8.77 26.56 0.54
C ASN A 127 7.29 26.16 0.47
N GLU A 128 6.73 25.98 -0.73
CA GLU A 128 5.36 25.48 -0.89
C GLU A 128 5.18 24.07 -0.35
N TRP A 129 6.15 23.18 -0.59
CA TRP A 129 6.14 21.85 0.00
C TRP A 129 6.20 21.90 1.53
N HIS A 130 7.07 22.74 2.10
CA HIS A 130 7.13 22.94 3.56
C HIS A 130 5.81 23.46 4.11
N LYS A 131 5.16 24.40 3.42
CA LYS A 131 3.83 24.88 3.80
C LYS A 131 2.81 23.74 3.78
N LYS A 132 2.82 22.90 2.73
CA LYS A 132 1.93 21.74 2.67
C LYS A 132 2.19 20.73 3.81
N LEU A 133 3.45 20.55 4.21
CA LEU A 133 3.80 19.75 5.38
C LEU A 133 3.37 20.39 6.71
N THR A 134 3.28 21.72 6.82
CA THR A 134 2.73 22.34 8.04
C THR A 134 1.22 22.12 8.17
N GLU A 135 0.49 22.09 7.05
CA GLU A 135 -0.95 21.77 7.02
C GLU A 135 -1.22 20.29 7.32
N LEU A 136 -0.21 19.42 7.14
CA LEU A 136 -0.33 17.97 7.36
C LEU A 136 -0.70 17.63 8.80
N GLU A 137 -0.19 18.34 9.79
CA GLU A 137 -0.47 18.04 11.21
C GLU A 137 -1.97 18.17 11.50
N GLU A 138 -2.60 19.23 11.01
CA GLU A 138 -4.05 19.43 11.16
C GLU A 138 -4.88 18.40 10.37
N GLU A 139 -4.44 18.05 9.16
CA GLU A 139 -5.09 17.01 8.35
C GLU A 139 -4.97 15.62 9.01
N TRP A 140 -3.81 15.35 9.62
CA TRP A 140 -3.54 14.13 10.37
C TRP A 140 -4.44 14.03 11.59
N GLU A 141 -4.55 15.08 12.41
CA GLU A 141 -5.41 15.08 13.60
C GLU A 141 -6.89 14.86 13.23
N LYS A 142 -7.37 15.47 12.14
CA LYS A 142 -8.73 15.23 11.62
C LYS A 142 -8.93 13.77 11.22
N PHE A 143 -7.97 13.19 10.50
CA PHE A 143 -8.03 11.80 10.08
C PHE A 143 -7.97 10.84 11.29
N TYR A 144 -7.09 11.12 12.25
CA TYR A 144 -6.95 10.33 13.46
C TYR A 144 -8.25 10.32 14.27
N SER A 145 -8.86 11.48 14.49
CA SER A 145 -10.16 11.61 15.15
C SER A 145 -11.27 10.85 14.41
N TYR A 146 -11.29 10.93 13.08
CA TYR A 146 -12.23 10.16 12.25
C TYR A 146 -12.06 8.64 12.44
N ILE A 147 -10.83 8.12 12.40
CA ILE A 147 -10.56 6.70 12.63
C ILE A 147 -10.96 6.27 14.03
N SER A 148 -10.64 7.08 15.05
CA SER A 148 -11.02 6.80 16.44
C SER A 148 -12.54 6.69 16.59
N THR A 149 -13.27 7.67 16.08
CA THR A 149 -14.75 7.67 16.13
C THR A 149 -15.34 6.47 15.40
N LYS A 150 -14.79 6.13 14.24
CA LYS A 150 -15.24 4.97 13.44
C LYS A 150 -14.97 3.65 14.18
N LYS A 151 -13.87 3.54 14.90
CA LYS A 151 -13.57 2.37 15.75
C LYS A 151 -14.58 2.24 16.88
N ASP A 152 -14.95 3.34 17.55
CA ASP A 152 -15.94 3.30 18.64
C ASP A 152 -17.31 2.83 18.14
N VAL A 153 -17.73 3.32 16.97
CA VAL A 153 -18.97 2.89 16.32
C VAL A 153 -18.90 1.42 15.92
N TRP A 154 -17.77 0.98 15.35
CA TRP A 154 -17.54 -0.41 14.98
C TRP A 154 -17.58 -1.33 16.20
N LEU A 155 -16.97 -0.94 17.33
CA LEU A 155 -16.96 -1.72 18.57
C LEU A 155 -18.37 -1.88 19.15
N LYS A 156 -19.19 -0.82 19.12
CA LYS A 156 -20.61 -0.88 19.50
C LYS A 156 -21.37 -1.87 18.63
N LYS A 157 -21.22 -1.78 17.30
CA LYS A 157 -21.84 -2.72 16.36
C LYS A 157 -21.40 -4.16 16.62
N LYS A 158 -20.11 -4.38 16.89
CA LYS A 158 -19.58 -5.71 17.21
C LYS A 158 -20.13 -6.28 18.51
N ASN A 159 -20.44 -5.44 19.48
CA ASN A 159 -21.13 -5.90 20.69
C ASN A 159 -22.57 -6.39 20.39
N ASP A 160 -23.27 -5.76 19.44
CA ASP A 160 -24.61 -6.22 19.03
C ASP A 160 -24.54 -7.50 18.20
N GLU A 161 -23.55 -7.59 17.30
CA GLU A 161 -23.27 -8.80 16.52
C GLU A 161 -22.88 -9.97 17.42
N TRP A 162 -22.11 -9.72 18.50
CA TRP A 162 -21.79 -10.72 19.52
C TRP A 162 -23.05 -11.33 20.14
N ASN A 163 -24.02 -10.51 20.54
CA ASN A 163 -25.27 -11.00 21.13
C ASN A 163 -26.06 -11.88 20.15
N THR A 164 -26.03 -11.53 18.87
CA THR A 164 -26.66 -12.33 17.80
C THR A 164 -25.90 -13.63 17.57
N TRP A 165 -24.58 -13.57 17.55
CA TRP A 165 -23.70 -14.73 17.39
C TRP A 165 -23.85 -15.72 18.55
N ILE A 166 -23.93 -15.25 19.79
CA ILE A 166 -24.18 -16.10 20.96
C ILE A 166 -25.49 -16.86 20.85
N LYS A 167 -26.61 -16.22 20.48
CA LYS A 167 -27.89 -16.92 20.31
C LYS A 167 -27.83 -18.00 19.23
N LYS A 168 -27.09 -17.74 18.15
CA LYS A 168 -26.83 -18.75 17.10
C LYS A 168 -26.01 -19.92 17.66
N MET A 169 -24.98 -19.64 18.45
CA MET A 169 -24.17 -20.67 19.08
C MET A 169 -24.97 -21.48 20.10
N GLU A 170 -25.76 -20.85 20.96
CA GLU A 170 -26.69 -21.54 21.87
C GLU A 170 -27.59 -22.51 21.11
N SER A 171 -28.21 -22.05 20.03
CA SER A 171 -29.08 -22.89 19.19
C SER A 171 -28.32 -24.05 18.55
N LYS A 172 -27.12 -23.80 18.01
CA LYS A 172 -26.23 -24.82 17.41
C LYS A 172 -25.88 -25.90 18.42
N TRP A 173 -25.45 -25.51 19.62
CA TRP A 173 -24.99 -26.45 20.64
C TRP A 173 -26.15 -27.20 21.31
N ILE A 174 -27.29 -26.54 21.53
CA ILE A 174 -28.51 -27.23 21.98
C ILE A 174 -28.95 -28.30 20.95
N ALA A 175 -28.89 -28.01 19.65
CA ALA A 175 -29.20 -29.01 18.62
C ALA A 175 -28.16 -30.15 18.59
N TYR A 176 -26.88 -29.80 18.76
CA TYR A 176 -25.78 -30.77 18.82
C TYR A 176 -25.88 -31.71 20.03
N LYS A 177 -26.58 -31.31 21.10
CA LYS A 177 -26.86 -32.18 22.25
C LYS A 177 -27.48 -33.52 21.86
N GLY A 178 -28.36 -33.56 20.87
CA GLY A 178 -28.95 -34.83 20.40
C GLY A 178 -27.91 -35.80 19.82
N HIS A 179 -26.88 -35.25 19.15
CA HIS A 179 -25.74 -36.04 18.66
C HIS A 179 -24.89 -36.57 19.81
N ILE A 180 -24.58 -35.71 20.79
CA ILE A 180 -23.86 -36.08 22.01
C ILE A 180 -24.60 -37.21 22.74
N ASP A 181 -25.91 -37.07 22.92
CA ASP A 181 -26.75 -38.07 23.62
C ASP A 181 -26.72 -39.43 22.91
N ASN A 182 -26.71 -39.45 21.57
CA ASN A 182 -26.61 -40.67 20.78
C ASN A 182 -25.22 -41.30 20.87
N GLU A 183 -24.14 -40.54 20.69
CA GLU A 183 -22.76 -41.04 20.82
C GLU A 183 -22.50 -41.64 22.21
N LEU A 184 -23.06 -41.02 23.25
CA LEU A 184 -22.90 -41.46 24.62
C LEU A 184 -23.70 -42.75 24.89
N TYR A 185 -24.93 -42.87 24.39
CA TYR A 185 -25.72 -44.12 24.45
C TYR A 185 -25.00 -45.28 23.76
N ASP A 186 -24.57 -45.05 22.53
CA ASP A 186 -23.83 -46.00 21.70
C ASP A 186 -22.51 -46.49 22.32
N SER A 187 -21.85 -45.62 23.08
CA SER A 187 -20.60 -45.95 23.77
C SER A 187 -20.83 -46.81 25.01
N ILE A 188 -21.87 -46.51 25.79
CA ILE A 188 -22.24 -47.26 27.00
C ILE A 188 -22.66 -48.68 26.65
N GLU A 189 -23.36 -48.89 25.53
CA GLU A 189 -23.77 -50.23 25.09
C GLU A 189 -22.59 -51.13 24.69
N ARG A 190 -21.41 -50.54 24.41
CA ARG A 190 -20.24 -51.24 23.84
C ARG A 190 -19.03 -51.38 24.79
N CYS A 191 -19.03 -50.75 25.97
CA CYS A 191 -17.82 -50.59 26.79
C CYS A 191 -17.98 -50.98 28.28
N SER A 192 -16.84 -51.31 28.93
CA SER A 192 -16.75 -51.54 30.39
C SER A 192 -16.97 -50.24 31.17
N PRO A 193 -17.45 -50.27 32.43
CA PRO A 193 -17.61 -49.06 33.26
C PRO A 193 -16.36 -48.17 33.39
N GLU A 194 -15.15 -48.75 33.41
CA GLU A 194 -13.91 -47.95 33.44
C GLU A 194 -13.65 -47.19 32.13
N ASP A 195 -14.00 -47.79 30.98
CA ASP A 195 -13.83 -47.18 29.66
C ASP A 195 -14.82 -46.01 29.45
N ASN A 196 -16.00 -46.08 30.08
CA ASN A 196 -17.02 -45.04 29.99
C ASN A 196 -16.55 -43.69 30.56
N ILE A 197 -15.75 -43.68 31.63
CA ILE A 197 -15.20 -42.43 32.20
C ILE A 197 -14.23 -41.77 31.22
N SER A 198 -13.39 -42.57 30.57
CA SER A 198 -12.43 -42.08 29.57
C SER A 198 -13.13 -41.48 28.36
N ILE A 199 -14.16 -42.15 27.84
CA ILE A 199 -14.95 -41.71 26.68
C ILE A 199 -15.70 -40.41 26.98
N VAL A 200 -16.34 -40.31 28.16
CA VAL A 200 -17.04 -39.08 28.59
C VAL A 200 -16.08 -37.91 28.68
N ASN A 201 -14.88 -38.10 29.22
CA ASN A 201 -13.88 -37.03 29.30
C ASN A 201 -13.35 -36.63 27.91
N GLN A 202 -13.16 -37.58 27.00
CA GLN A 202 -12.77 -37.29 25.63
C GLN A 202 -13.85 -36.50 24.88
N LEU A 203 -15.13 -36.88 25.05
CA LEU A 203 -16.26 -36.17 24.45
C LEU A 203 -16.37 -34.73 24.98
N LYS A 204 -16.19 -34.52 26.29
CA LYS A 204 -16.13 -33.18 26.89
C LYS A 204 -15.03 -32.33 26.27
N SER A 205 -13.82 -32.87 26.18
CA SER A 205 -12.68 -32.16 25.60
C SER A 205 -12.91 -31.80 24.13
N ASN A 206 -13.53 -32.70 23.35
CA ASN A 206 -13.86 -32.44 21.94
C ASN A 206 -14.92 -31.33 21.81
N VAL A 207 -15.97 -31.36 22.62
CA VAL A 207 -17.01 -30.32 22.63
C VAL A 207 -16.42 -28.97 23.04
N GLU A 208 -15.63 -28.95 24.12
CA GLU A 208 -14.93 -27.75 24.58
C GLU A 208 -14.05 -27.15 23.48
N GLN A 209 -13.21 -27.97 22.86
CA GLN A 209 -12.30 -27.53 21.80
C GLN A 209 -13.06 -26.95 20.61
N ASN A 210 -14.12 -27.63 20.15
CA ASN A 210 -14.93 -27.14 19.03
C ASN A 210 -15.61 -25.80 19.35
N MET A 211 -16.12 -25.62 20.58
CA MET A 211 -16.68 -24.35 21.03
C MET A 211 -15.64 -23.23 21.05
N ILE A 212 -14.42 -23.52 21.53
CA ILE A 212 -13.29 -22.59 21.54
C ILE A 212 -12.88 -22.22 20.11
N GLU A 213 -12.86 -23.19 19.19
CA GLU A 213 -12.54 -22.96 17.78
C GLU A 213 -13.57 -22.08 17.09
N ASP A 214 -14.87 -22.26 17.37
CA ASP A 214 -15.92 -21.39 16.86
C ASP A 214 -15.70 -19.93 17.29
N LEU A 215 -15.40 -19.71 18.57
CA LEU A 215 -15.09 -18.38 19.10
C LEU A 215 -13.85 -17.80 18.44
N LYS A 216 -12.78 -18.60 18.32
CA LYS A 216 -11.52 -18.18 17.72
C LYS A 216 -11.74 -17.75 16.27
N LYS A 217 -12.44 -18.55 15.47
CA LYS A 217 -12.77 -18.23 14.07
C LYS A 217 -13.54 -16.91 13.95
N TRP A 218 -14.52 -16.68 14.84
CA TRP A 218 -15.30 -15.44 14.83
C TRP A 218 -14.47 -14.20 15.20
N ILE A 219 -13.59 -14.33 16.21
CA ILE A 219 -12.66 -13.27 16.60
C ILE A 219 -11.66 -12.99 15.48
N ASP A 220 -11.05 -14.03 14.90
CA ASP A 220 -10.02 -13.89 13.86
C ASP A 220 -10.60 -13.22 12.60
N LYS A 221 -11.84 -13.57 12.20
CA LYS A 221 -12.57 -12.90 11.12
C LYS A 221 -12.81 -11.42 11.44
N SER A 222 -13.17 -11.11 12.68
CA SER A 222 -13.42 -9.73 13.13
C SER A 222 -12.13 -8.90 13.19
N ASP A 223 -11.02 -9.48 13.67
CA ASP A 223 -9.68 -8.88 13.66
C ASP A 223 -9.26 -8.55 12.22
N HIS A 224 -9.38 -9.53 11.31
CA HIS A 224 -9.03 -9.33 9.91
C HIS A 224 -9.84 -8.19 9.28
N ASN A 225 -11.15 -8.16 9.50
CA ASN A 225 -12.02 -7.11 8.98
C ASN A 225 -11.63 -5.73 9.54
N LEU A 226 -11.35 -5.64 10.84
CA LEU A 226 -10.93 -4.41 11.51
C LEU A 226 -9.65 -3.84 10.87
N TYR A 227 -8.60 -4.65 10.78
CA TYR A 227 -7.34 -4.21 10.21
C TYR A 227 -7.46 -3.90 8.71
N LYS A 228 -8.25 -4.68 7.96
CA LYS A 228 -8.48 -4.45 6.52
C LYS A 228 -9.03 -3.05 6.28
N TRP A 229 -10.12 -2.65 6.96
CA TRP A 229 -10.70 -1.33 6.70
C TRP A 229 -9.82 -0.17 7.20
N ILE A 230 -9.11 -0.35 8.33
CA ILE A 230 -8.16 0.66 8.83
C ILE A 230 -7.04 0.90 7.81
N ILE A 231 -6.45 -0.18 7.28
CA ILE A 231 -5.40 -0.08 6.25
C ILE A 231 -5.95 0.57 4.98
N CYS A 232 -7.18 0.25 4.58
CA CYS A 232 -7.83 0.87 3.42
C CYS A 232 -8.03 2.38 3.60
N ASP A 233 -8.58 2.82 4.73
CA ASP A 233 -8.77 4.26 4.99
C ASP A 233 -7.43 4.99 5.14
N TRP A 234 -6.42 4.35 5.75
CA TRP A 234 -5.05 4.87 5.82
C TRP A 234 -4.43 5.07 4.43
N ASN A 235 -4.47 4.04 3.59
CA ASN A 235 -3.93 4.12 2.22
C ASN A 235 -4.65 5.19 1.40
N LYS A 236 -5.98 5.30 1.56
CA LYS A 236 -6.76 6.33 0.89
C LYS A 236 -6.36 7.73 1.32
N TRP A 237 -6.20 7.97 2.63
CA TRP A 237 -5.71 9.25 3.14
C TRP A 237 -4.31 9.55 2.61
N LYS A 238 -3.40 8.57 2.67
CA LYS A 238 -2.02 8.68 2.20
C LYS A 238 -1.95 9.05 0.70
N SER A 239 -2.75 8.39 -0.12
CA SER A 239 -2.84 8.67 -1.55
C SER A 239 -3.49 10.02 -1.83
N ASN A 240 -4.56 10.39 -1.11
CA ASN A 240 -5.24 11.67 -1.32
C ASN A 240 -4.32 12.86 -1.05
N PHE A 241 -3.52 12.82 0.01
CA PHE A 241 -2.54 13.88 0.30
C PHE A 241 -1.58 14.12 -0.87
N MET A 242 -0.99 13.04 -1.40
CA MET A 242 -0.07 13.14 -2.55
C MET A 242 -0.78 13.51 -3.85
N LEU A 243 -2.02 13.07 -4.05
CA LEU A 243 -2.83 13.48 -5.19
C LEU A 243 -3.10 14.98 -5.13
N ASP A 244 -3.47 15.52 -3.98
CA ASP A 244 -3.75 16.95 -3.83
C ASP A 244 -2.48 17.80 -3.96
N TRP A 245 -1.33 17.30 -3.49
CA TRP A 245 -0.03 17.89 -3.81
C TRP A 245 0.28 17.87 -5.31
N SER A 246 0.05 16.74 -5.97
CA SER A 246 0.31 16.61 -7.41
C SER A 246 -0.58 17.50 -8.27
N LYS A 247 -1.77 17.90 -7.78
CA LYS A 247 -2.74 18.76 -8.48
C LYS A 247 -2.37 20.24 -8.51
N GLN A 248 -1.32 20.66 -7.79
CA GLN A 248 -0.87 22.06 -7.85
C GLN A 248 -0.57 22.44 -9.30
N GLN A 249 -1.12 23.57 -9.76
CA GLN A 249 -1.13 23.90 -11.19
C GLN A 249 0.28 23.96 -11.80
N TRP A 250 1.24 24.55 -11.09
CA TRP A 250 2.63 24.62 -11.55
C TRP A 250 3.27 23.23 -11.59
N LYS A 251 3.02 22.41 -10.56
CA LYS A 251 3.59 21.05 -10.43
C LYS A 251 3.05 20.13 -11.52
N LEU A 252 1.73 20.16 -11.79
CA LEU A 252 1.13 19.41 -12.89
C LEU A 252 1.78 19.73 -14.24
N LYS A 253 1.94 21.03 -14.55
CA LYS A 253 2.54 21.49 -15.81
C LYS A 253 3.99 21.04 -15.92
N GLU A 254 4.76 21.25 -14.85
CA GLU A 254 6.17 20.90 -14.78
C GLU A 254 6.40 19.38 -14.86
N ASP A 255 5.68 18.59 -14.06
CA ASP A 255 5.76 17.13 -14.08
C ASP A 255 5.35 16.58 -15.44
N SER A 256 4.31 17.13 -16.07
CA SER A 256 3.90 16.72 -17.42
C SER A 256 4.98 16.99 -18.46
N TYR A 257 5.64 18.15 -18.37
CA TYR A 257 6.74 18.53 -19.24
C TYR A 257 7.95 17.59 -19.06
N TRP A 258 8.43 17.41 -17.84
CA TRP A 258 9.63 16.61 -17.58
C TRP A 258 9.42 15.10 -17.72
N LYS A 259 8.20 14.58 -17.51
CA LYS A 259 7.90 13.16 -17.80
C LYS A 259 7.93 12.86 -19.30
N LYS A 260 7.53 13.82 -20.14
CA LYS A 260 7.61 13.73 -21.61
C LYS A 260 8.98 14.09 -22.15
N PHE A 261 9.88 14.59 -21.29
CA PHE A 261 11.23 14.97 -21.68
C PHE A 261 12.05 13.73 -22.00
N THR A 262 11.98 13.29 -23.25
CA THR A 262 12.93 12.34 -23.81
C THR A 262 14.27 13.06 -23.93
N LYS A 263 15.32 12.51 -23.30
CA LYS A 263 16.69 13.05 -23.42
C LYS A 263 16.95 13.44 -24.88
N PRO A 264 17.27 14.71 -25.19
CA PRO A 264 17.52 15.16 -26.55
C PRO A 264 18.54 14.24 -27.23
N LYS A 265 18.21 13.78 -28.45
CA LYS A 265 19.11 12.98 -29.30
C LYS A 265 20.34 13.78 -29.76
N THR A 266 20.43 15.06 -29.43
CA THR A 266 21.37 16.00 -30.01
C THR A 266 21.97 16.89 -28.93
N ARG A 267 23.28 16.74 -28.67
CA ARG A 267 24.12 17.66 -27.87
C ARG A 267 24.26 19.07 -28.51
N THR A 268 23.44 19.37 -29.53
CA THR A 268 23.63 20.51 -30.43
C THR A 268 22.95 21.80 -29.95
N ASP A 269 22.11 21.75 -28.92
CA ASP A 269 21.55 22.95 -28.29
C ASP A 269 22.59 23.58 -27.33
N PRO A 270 23.05 24.82 -27.57
CA PRO A 270 23.99 25.52 -26.69
C PRO A 270 23.51 25.65 -25.23
N PHE A 271 22.19 25.64 -24.99
CA PHE A 271 21.59 25.73 -23.66
C PHE A 271 21.27 24.38 -23.02
N PHE A 272 21.67 23.28 -23.66
CA PHE A 272 21.39 21.92 -23.17
C PHE A 272 21.81 21.71 -21.71
N PHE A 273 22.93 22.29 -21.29
CA PHE A 273 23.41 22.15 -19.91
C PHE A 273 22.47 22.82 -18.90
N LEU A 274 21.86 23.97 -19.22
CA LEU A 274 20.87 24.62 -18.35
C LEU A 274 19.56 23.82 -18.30
N ILE A 275 19.12 23.26 -19.44
CA ILE A 275 17.94 22.41 -19.50
C ILE A 275 18.15 21.17 -18.62
N LYS A 276 19.34 20.56 -18.72
CA LYS A 276 19.73 19.42 -17.89
C LYS A 276 19.77 19.81 -16.40
N GLU A 277 20.32 20.96 -16.06
CA GLU A 277 20.35 21.47 -14.68
C GLU A 277 18.94 21.64 -14.10
N LYS A 278 17.99 22.19 -14.86
CA LYS A 278 16.57 22.27 -14.47
C LYS A 278 15.94 20.89 -14.27
N TYR A 279 16.20 19.95 -15.17
CA TYR A 279 15.71 18.58 -15.04
C TYR A 279 16.26 17.89 -13.79
N ASP A 280 17.57 18.02 -13.53
CA ASP A 280 18.23 17.41 -12.39
C ASP A 280 17.64 17.98 -11.08
N LYS A 281 17.44 19.30 -10.99
CA LYS A 281 16.76 19.95 -9.84
C LYS A 281 15.33 19.44 -9.63
N TRP A 282 14.54 19.33 -10.70
CA TRP A 282 13.19 18.77 -10.64
C TRP A 282 13.20 17.32 -10.14
N ALA A 283 14.10 16.48 -10.65
CA ALA A 283 14.21 15.08 -10.28
C ALA A 283 14.65 14.92 -8.81
N GLU A 284 15.63 15.71 -8.37
CA GLU A 284 16.10 15.76 -6.98
C GLU A 284 14.98 16.16 -6.03
N ARG A 285 14.21 17.22 -6.37
CA ARG A 285 13.10 17.68 -5.54
C ARG A 285 11.98 16.64 -5.45
N ASN A 286 11.55 16.05 -6.57
CA ASN A 286 10.52 15.00 -6.55
C ASN A 286 10.94 13.79 -5.73
N LYS A 287 12.22 13.40 -5.79
CA LYS A 287 12.76 12.35 -4.94
C LYS A 287 12.74 12.75 -3.46
N MET A 288 13.21 13.94 -3.13
CA MET A 288 13.21 14.45 -1.75
C MET A 288 11.80 14.51 -1.15
N GLU A 289 10.82 15.03 -1.91
CA GLU A 289 9.41 15.09 -1.50
C GLU A 289 8.86 13.67 -1.20
N GLN A 290 9.15 12.71 -2.09
CA GLN A 290 8.72 11.31 -1.91
C GLN A 290 9.41 10.64 -0.71
N ASP A 291 10.71 10.87 -0.51
CA ASP A 291 11.48 10.33 0.60
C ASP A 291 10.97 10.89 1.94
N GLN A 292 10.73 12.21 2.01
CA GLN A 292 10.15 12.87 3.18
C GLN A 292 8.74 12.34 3.48
N TRP A 293 7.89 12.20 2.46
CA TRP A 293 6.56 11.65 2.64
C TRP A 293 6.58 10.20 3.14
N THR A 294 7.50 9.39 2.60
CA THR A 294 7.68 7.99 3.02
C THR A 294 8.15 7.90 4.46
N ASP A 295 9.08 8.75 4.89
CA ASP A 295 9.56 8.81 6.27
C ASP A 295 8.44 9.23 7.24
N ILE A 296 7.69 10.29 6.92
CA ILE A 296 6.57 10.75 7.75
C ILE A 296 5.50 9.66 7.87
N THR A 297 5.10 9.07 6.75
CA THR A 297 4.07 8.02 6.76
C THR A 297 4.55 6.78 7.52
N SER A 298 5.81 6.37 7.38
CA SER A 298 6.36 5.25 8.15
C SER A 298 6.36 5.52 9.67
N LYS A 299 6.67 6.75 10.09
CA LYS A 299 6.61 7.17 11.50
C LYS A 299 5.19 7.15 12.04
N LEU A 300 4.21 7.61 11.25
CA LEU A 300 2.79 7.54 11.62
C LEU A 300 2.29 6.09 11.68
N GLU A 301 2.60 5.26 10.67
CA GLU A 301 2.23 3.84 10.61
C GLU A 301 2.76 3.08 11.84
N SER A 302 4.03 3.30 12.18
CA SER A 302 4.67 2.65 13.35
C SER A 302 4.18 3.15 14.71
N LYS A 303 3.55 4.33 14.77
CA LYS A 303 2.94 4.85 15.99
C LYS A 303 1.48 4.41 16.15
N TYR A 304 0.75 4.29 15.05
CA TYR A 304 -0.72 4.18 15.09
C TYR A 304 -1.29 2.88 14.53
N LEU A 305 -0.68 2.27 13.52
CA LEU A 305 -1.18 1.02 12.92
C LEU A 305 -0.66 -0.23 13.63
N THR A 306 0.53 -0.14 14.22
CA THR A 306 1.15 -1.23 15.00
C THR A 306 0.63 -1.29 16.44
N ALA A 307 0.06 -0.20 16.95
CA ALA A 307 -0.51 -0.15 18.28
C ALA A 307 -1.80 -0.99 18.31
N LYS A 308 -1.77 -2.10 19.06
CA LYS A 308 -2.98 -2.89 19.35
C LYS A 308 -4.03 -1.99 19.98
N HIS A 309 -5.27 -2.15 19.53
CA HIS A 309 -6.38 -1.33 19.99
C HIS A 309 -6.81 -1.79 21.38
N ALA A 310 -6.43 -1.03 22.41
CA ALA A 310 -6.62 -1.40 23.82
C ALA A 310 -8.08 -1.80 24.12
N ASP A 311 -9.05 -1.00 23.68
CA ASP A 311 -10.47 -1.24 23.96
C ASP A 311 -10.97 -2.54 23.31
N TRP A 312 -10.48 -2.86 22.12
CA TRP A 312 -10.83 -4.10 21.43
C TRP A 312 -10.16 -5.33 22.06
N GLU A 313 -8.90 -5.20 22.50
CA GLU A 313 -8.21 -6.27 23.23
C GLU A 313 -8.89 -6.54 24.58
N GLU A 314 -9.25 -5.50 25.32
CA GLU A 314 -10.01 -5.60 26.57
C GLU A 314 -11.38 -6.25 26.33
N TRP A 315 -12.08 -5.81 25.27
CA TRP A 315 -13.35 -6.41 24.87
C TRP A 315 -13.19 -7.91 24.59
N LYS A 316 -12.15 -8.33 23.85
CA LYS A 316 -11.86 -9.75 23.58
C LYS A 316 -11.62 -10.54 24.86
N ILE A 317 -10.87 -10.01 25.81
CA ILE A 317 -10.63 -10.66 27.10
C ILE A 317 -11.97 -10.89 27.82
N ASN A 318 -12.76 -9.83 27.98
CA ASN A 318 -14.06 -9.89 28.65
C ASN A 318 -15.02 -10.91 28.00
N LYS A 319 -15.06 -10.96 26.66
CA LYS A 319 -15.90 -11.94 25.95
C LYS A 319 -15.38 -13.37 26.04
N ARG A 320 -14.07 -13.58 26.02
CA ARG A 320 -13.47 -14.91 26.23
C ARG A 320 -13.78 -15.45 27.62
N GLU A 321 -13.70 -14.62 28.65
CA GLU A 321 -14.06 -15.03 30.02
C GLU A 321 -15.54 -15.42 30.14
N TRP A 322 -16.43 -14.59 29.58
CA TRP A 322 -17.86 -14.90 29.57
C TRP A 322 -18.14 -16.21 28.83
N TYR A 323 -17.54 -16.38 27.65
CA TYR A 323 -17.73 -17.58 26.83
C TYR A 323 -17.15 -18.83 27.47
N GLY A 324 -16.00 -18.71 28.15
CA GLY A 324 -15.42 -19.79 28.96
C GLY A 324 -16.38 -20.26 30.05
N LYS A 325 -16.99 -19.34 30.80
CA LYS A 325 -18.02 -19.68 31.80
C LYS A 325 -19.23 -20.37 31.17
N TRP A 326 -19.64 -19.92 29.99
CA TRP A 326 -20.75 -20.53 29.26
C TRP A 326 -20.42 -21.96 28.77
N ILE A 327 -19.20 -22.20 28.28
CA ILE A 327 -18.71 -23.54 27.94
C ILE A 327 -18.74 -24.46 29.17
N SER A 328 -18.18 -24.02 30.30
CA SER A 328 -18.18 -24.81 31.53
C SER A 328 -19.59 -25.16 31.97
N TYR A 329 -20.50 -24.18 31.97
CA TYR A 329 -21.92 -24.41 32.25
C TYR A 329 -22.55 -25.43 31.29
N TYR A 330 -22.27 -25.31 29.98
CA TYR A 330 -22.81 -26.23 28.98
C TYR A 330 -22.33 -27.67 29.20
N ILE A 331 -21.02 -27.85 29.42
CA ILE A 331 -20.42 -29.16 29.68
C ILE A 331 -20.96 -29.76 30.98
N GLU A 332 -21.04 -28.97 32.05
CA GLU A 332 -21.51 -29.44 33.35
C GLU A 332 -22.99 -29.83 33.34
N ASN A 333 -23.85 -29.09 32.63
CA ASN A 333 -25.29 -29.35 32.68
C ASN A 333 -25.79 -30.29 31.60
N PHE A 334 -25.11 -30.36 30.45
CA PHE A 334 -25.59 -31.15 29.32
C PHE A 334 -24.75 -32.38 29.03
N VAL A 335 -23.48 -32.41 29.47
CA VAL A 335 -22.61 -33.59 29.30
C VAL A 335 -22.47 -34.40 30.59
N ASN A 336 -22.52 -33.81 31.79
CA ASN A 336 -22.43 -34.59 33.05
C ASN A 336 -23.74 -35.29 33.47
N MET A 337 -24.91 -34.79 33.08
CA MET A 337 -26.20 -35.28 33.63
C MET A 337 -26.52 -36.75 33.33
N ARG A 338 -25.76 -37.46 32.48
CA ARG A 338 -25.94 -38.91 32.25
C ARG A 338 -24.84 -39.82 32.78
N ALA A 339 -23.73 -39.30 33.31
CA ALA A 339 -22.76 -40.15 34.02
C ALA A 339 -23.33 -40.68 35.37
N VAL A 340 -24.53 -40.24 35.77
CA VAL A 340 -25.20 -40.57 37.03
C VAL A 340 -26.41 -41.50 36.84
N CYS A 341 -26.77 -41.90 35.62
CA CYS A 341 -27.89 -42.82 35.41
C CYS A 341 -27.44 -44.25 35.07
N ARG A 342 -27.39 -45.04 36.16
CA ARG A 342 -27.35 -46.51 36.32
C ARG A 342 -26.03 -47.24 36.16
#